data_AF-A0A812ZFZ3-F1
#
_entry.id   AF-A0A812ZFZ3-F1
#
_cell.length_a   1.000
_cell.length_b   1.000
_cell.length_c   1.000
_cell.angle_alpha   90.00
_cell.angle_beta   90.00
_cell.angle_gamma   90.00
#
_symmetry.space_group_name_H-M   'P 1'
#
loop_
_entity.id
_entity.type
_entity.pdbx_description
1 polymer ?
#
loop_
_entity_poly.entity_id
_entity_poly.type
_entity_poly.pdbx_seq_one_letter_code
_entity_poly.pdbx_strand_id
1 'polypeptide(L)'
;MDVGYVGEDVEQQAPPSTASCSGACRGEFRFVWKESEELMLEFAAHMPGWQQLSRADLRRHWCLRLNPLWWLCIFGCAACILLGHGFHGAFRQGGAVRSDEYEVERRARIWWVYCYSGGFVGTVLVDVVALMSALASESNVEERSRTVRSCIVAIMIQLWYMLGDLNLLFMMSRKDTVLMHASAISRVTFGAAFLVAFVIGLLTPAGQATFHHWAEGEPDSEAGGPPPRETAITWMIRLVFCLFMVVAYLGYTPLLQLDYSEAEPLAQAAAHRGVWKLKVALVAGVVVVAAEGFMFSRGPGLYMLAAQPFFVLGTAYLMEDGKLSGRRLLASFFALLPFVLVGSGFAACGPALWEILAGK
;
A
#
# COMPACT_ATOMS: atom_id res chain seq x y z
N MET A 1 10.94 -22.07 -17.23
CA MET A 1 11.80 -21.45 -16.22
C MET A 1 11.77 -22.38 -15.02
N ASP A 2 12.77 -23.25 -14.91
CA ASP A 2 12.95 -24.06 -13.70
C ASP A 2 13.35 -23.13 -12.57
N VAL A 3 12.42 -22.92 -11.63
CA VAL A 3 12.73 -22.25 -10.37
C VAL A 3 13.48 -23.26 -9.54
N GLY A 4 14.79 -23.35 -9.77
CA GLY A 4 15.69 -24.15 -8.94
C GLY A 4 15.50 -23.77 -7.48
N TYR A 5 15.06 -24.74 -6.69
CA TYR A 5 14.87 -24.62 -5.25
C TYR A 5 16.25 -24.50 -4.62
N VAL A 6 16.81 -23.30 -4.57
CA VAL A 6 18.03 -23.00 -3.78
C VAL A 6 17.59 -22.83 -2.34
N GLY A 7 17.23 -23.95 -1.73
CA GLY A 7 17.23 -24.09 -0.28
C GLY A 7 18.67 -24.29 0.17
N GLU A 8 19.46 -23.21 0.20
CA GLU A 8 20.49 -23.19 1.24
C GLU A 8 19.73 -23.12 2.55
N ASP A 9 19.93 -24.13 3.39
CA ASP A 9 19.37 -24.26 4.72
C ASP A 9 19.65 -22.97 5.51
N VAL A 10 18.73 -22.01 5.41
CA VAL A 10 18.55 -20.99 6.43
C VAL A 10 17.92 -21.76 7.57
N GLU A 11 18.77 -22.49 8.28
CA GLU A 11 18.50 -23.04 9.59
C GLU A 11 18.08 -21.83 10.44
N GLN A 12 16.76 -21.61 10.51
CA GLN A 12 16.14 -20.67 11.43
C GLN A 12 16.39 -21.26 12.81
N GLN A 13 17.61 -21.07 13.32
CA GLN A 13 17.96 -21.37 14.69
C GLN A 13 16.94 -20.65 15.55
N ALA A 14 16.08 -21.44 16.22
CA ALA A 14 15.18 -20.94 17.23
C ALA A 14 16.01 -20.03 18.17
N PRO A 15 15.56 -18.79 18.42
CA PRO A 15 16.35 -17.86 19.22
C PRO A 15 16.65 -18.51 20.57
N PRO A 16 17.92 -18.56 20.99
CA PRO A 16 18.29 -19.17 22.27
C PRO A 16 17.49 -18.48 23.39
N SER A 17 16.88 -19.28 24.26
CA SER A 17 15.90 -18.87 25.29
C SER A 17 16.46 -17.96 26.39
N THR A 18 17.68 -17.45 26.23
CA THR A 18 18.39 -16.56 27.16
C THR A 18 18.97 -15.31 26.48
N ALA A 19 18.53 -14.99 25.25
CA ALA A 19 19.05 -13.86 24.50
C ALA A 19 18.82 -12.53 25.23
N SER A 20 19.91 -11.80 25.47
CA SER A 20 19.85 -10.40 25.92
C SER A 20 19.02 -9.56 24.95
N CYS A 21 18.35 -8.52 25.45
CA CYS A 21 17.61 -7.56 24.61
C CYS A 21 18.47 -7.02 23.44
N SER A 22 19.76 -6.79 23.68
CA SER A 22 20.71 -6.39 22.63
C SER A 22 20.92 -7.46 21.54
N GLY A 23 20.91 -8.74 21.90
CA GLY A 23 20.98 -9.84 20.95
C GLY A 23 19.73 -9.89 20.07
N ALA A 24 18.55 -9.74 20.67
CA ALA A 24 17.28 -9.68 19.94
C ALA A 24 17.24 -8.50 18.95
N CYS A 25 17.59 -7.29 19.39
CA CYS A 25 17.62 -6.11 18.49
C CYS A 25 18.61 -6.28 17.33
N ARG A 26 19.78 -6.89 17.57
CA ARG A 26 20.76 -7.15 16.51
C ARG A 26 20.27 -8.20 15.51
N GLY A 27 19.60 -9.24 16.00
CA GLY A 27 18.97 -10.26 15.16
C GLY A 27 17.90 -9.66 14.26
N GLU A 28 17.03 -8.85 14.84
CA GLU A 28 15.95 -8.16 14.14
C GLU A 28 16.48 -7.21 13.07
N PHE A 29 17.47 -6.37 13.42
CA PHE A 29 18.10 -5.46 12.47
C PHE A 29 18.74 -6.22 11.29
N ARG A 30 19.45 -7.31 11.56
CA ARG A 30 20.08 -8.14 10.51
C ARG A 30 19.02 -8.76 9.60
N PHE A 31 17.91 -9.23 10.16
CA PHE A 31 16.80 -9.78 9.40
C PHE A 31 16.19 -8.72 8.47
N VAL A 32 15.76 -7.57 9.00
CA VAL A 32 15.13 -6.53 8.18
C VAL A 32 16.06 -5.96 7.13
N TRP A 33 17.36 -5.83 7.44
CA TRP A 33 18.37 -5.38 6.48
C TRP A 33 18.52 -6.35 5.31
N LYS A 34 18.65 -7.65 5.61
CA LYS A 34 18.77 -8.71 4.59
C LYS A 34 17.54 -8.72 3.69
N GLU A 35 16.34 -8.71 4.26
CA GLU A 35 15.11 -8.74 3.47
C GLU A 35 14.91 -7.48 2.62
N SER A 36 15.35 -6.32 3.12
CA SER A 36 15.35 -5.07 2.35
C SER A 36 16.31 -5.10 1.17
N GLU A 37 17.51 -5.66 1.36
CA GLU A 37 18.47 -5.85 0.26
C GLU A 37 17.92 -6.84 -0.78
N GLU A 38 17.33 -7.96 -0.36
CA GLU A 38 16.70 -8.92 -1.29
C GLU A 38 15.54 -8.32 -2.08
N LEU A 39 14.70 -7.51 -1.44
CA LEU A 39 13.62 -6.79 -2.11
C LEU A 39 14.16 -5.82 -3.17
N MET A 40 15.20 -5.05 -2.82
CA MET A 40 15.82 -4.13 -3.76
C MET A 40 16.52 -4.85 -4.92
N LEU A 41 17.14 -6.00 -4.65
CA LEU A 41 17.73 -6.86 -5.69
C LEU A 41 16.66 -7.43 -6.62
N GLU A 42 15.47 -7.78 -6.10
CA GLU A 42 14.34 -8.19 -6.92
C GLU A 42 13.92 -7.07 -7.88
N PHE A 43 13.86 -5.81 -7.43
CA PHE A 43 13.58 -4.68 -8.32
C PHE A 43 14.65 -4.50 -9.39
N ALA A 44 15.92 -4.53 -8.99
CA ALA A 44 17.05 -4.44 -9.90
C ALA A 44 17.02 -5.55 -10.98
N ALA A 45 16.64 -6.77 -10.62
CA ALA A 45 16.54 -7.88 -11.55
C ALA A 45 15.47 -7.68 -12.64
N HIS A 46 14.45 -6.85 -12.39
CA HIS A 46 13.41 -6.53 -13.37
C HIS A 46 13.80 -5.38 -14.31
N MET A 47 14.86 -4.62 -14.01
CA MET A 47 15.28 -3.48 -14.84
C MET A 47 15.86 -3.93 -16.19
N PRO A 48 15.55 -3.22 -17.30
CA PRO A 48 16.14 -3.52 -18.61
C PRO A 48 17.67 -3.53 -18.56
N GLY A 49 18.28 -4.56 -19.18
CA GLY A 49 19.73 -4.78 -19.20
C GLY A 49 20.30 -5.49 -17.97
N TRP A 50 19.56 -5.55 -16.86
CA TRP A 50 20.00 -6.18 -15.61
C TRP A 50 19.42 -7.58 -15.41
N GLN A 51 18.36 -7.91 -16.16
CA GLN A 51 17.69 -9.21 -16.19
C GLN A 51 18.62 -10.41 -16.52
N GLN A 52 19.76 -10.15 -17.15
CA GLN A 52 20.74 -11.18 -17.51
C GLN A 52 21.72 -11.49 -16.39
N LEU A 53 21.84 -10.62 -15.39
CA LEU A 53 22.77 -10.77 -14.29
C LEU A 53 22.19 -11.72 -13.24
N SER A 54 23.02 -12.62 -12.72
CA SER A 54 22.62 -13.44 -11.58
C SER A 54 22.43 -12.56 -10.34
N ARG A 55 21.65 -13.03 -9.34
CA ARG A 55 21.51 -12.30 -8.06
C ARG A 55 22.87 -12.05 -7.37
N ALA A 56 23.82 -12.99 -7.49
CA ALA A 56 25.15 -12.84 -6.95
C ALA A 56 25.94 -11.72 -7.66
N ASP A 57 25.78 -11.60 -8.98
CA ASP A 57 26.41 -10.54 -9.77
C ASP A 57 25.78 -9.18 -9.47
N LEU A 58 24.45 -9.10 -9.38
CA LEU A 58 23.74 -7.88 -8.98
C LEU A 58 24.25 -7.37 -7.63
N ARG A 59 24.33 -8.24 -6.61
CA ARG A 59 24.83 -7.86 -5.27
C ARG A 59 26.25 -7.30 -5.29
N ARG A 60 27.08 -7.75 -6.23
CA ARG A 60 28.48 -7.30 -6.39
C ARG A 60 28.62 -6.13 -7.37
N HIS A 61 27.56 -5.77 -8.09
CA HIS A 61 27.62 -4.77 -9.15
C HIS A 61 27.97 -3.39 -8.58
N TRP A 62 29.01 -2.77 -9.14
CA TRP A 62 29.55 -1.49 -8.63
C TRP A 62 28.53 -0.35 -8.72
N CYS A 63 27.69 -0.31 -9.76
CA CYS A 63 26.61 0.67 -9.89
C CYS A 63 25.60 0.63 -8.73
N LEU A 64 25.38 -0.52 -8.10
CA LEU A 64 24.51 -0.59 -6.93
C LEU A 64 25.26 -0.21 -5.66
N ARG A 65 26.44 -0.81 -5.47
CA ARG A 65 27.22 -0.64 -4.24
C ARG A 65 27.71 0.78 -4.00
N LEU A 66 27.98 1.53 -5.05
CA LEU A 66 28.45 2.92 -4.95
C LEU A 66 27.32 3.95 -5.07
N ASN A 67 26.08 3.52 -5.35
CA ASN A 67 24.96 4.43 -5.50
C ASN A 67 24.35 4.77 -4.13
N PRO A 68 24.41 6.03 -3.67
CA PRO A 68 23.82 6.41 -2.39
C PRO A 68 22.29 6.23 -2.35
N LEU A 69 21.60 6.38 -3.48
CA LEU A 69 20.15 6.17 -3.56
C LEU A 69 19.78 4.71 -3.31
N TRP A 70 20.62 3.76 -3.75
CA TRP A 70 20.42 2.33 -3.49
C TRP A 70 20.39 2.04 -1.99
N TRP A 71 21.39 2.54 -1.26
CA TRP A 71 21.47 2.36 0.19
C TRP A 71 20.36 3.10 0.93
N LEU A 72 19.96 4.28 0.45
CA LEU A 72 18.83 5.01 0.99
C LEU A 72 17.53 4.22 0.86
N CYS A 73 17.29 3.59 -0.30
CA CYS A 73 16.12 2.72 -0.51
C CYS A 73 16.14 1.49 0.39
N ILE A 74 17.30 0.83 0.55
CA ILE A 74 17.45 -0.30 1.49
C ILE A 74 17.14 0.14 2.92
N PHE A 75 17.70 1.28 3.36
CA PHE A 75 17.45 1.81 4.70
C PHE A 75 15.98 2.16 4.91
N GLY A 76 15.34 2.80 3.92
CA GLY A 76 13.92 3.10 3.95
C GLY A 76 13.05 1.84 4.05
N CYS A 77 13.35 0.82 3.24
CA CYS A 77 12.67 -0.47 3.31
C CYS A 77 12.89 -1.14 4.67
N ALA A 78 14.10 -1.10 5.23
CA ALA A 78 14.41 -1.72 6.51
C ALA A 78 13.64 -1.07 7.66
N ALA A 79 13.56 0.27 7.67
CA ALA A 79 12.75 1.00 8.64
C ALA A 79 11.26 0.65 8.52
N CYS A 80 10.74 0.57 7.28
CA CYS A 80 9.36 0.18 7.03
C CYS A 80 9.10 -1.26 7.46
N ILE A 81 9.89 -2.23 7.03
CA ILE A 81 9.74 -3.64 7.43
C ILE A 81 9.80 -3.78 8.94
N LEU A 82 10.71 -3.08 9.63
CA LEU A 82 10.81 -3.11 11.09
C LEU A 82 9.51 -2.63 11.78
N LEU A 83 8.98 -1.47 11.36
CA LEU A 83 7.75 -0.93 11.91
C LEU A 83 6.55 -1.83 11.63
N GLY A 84 6.43 -2.33 10.40
CA GLY A 84 5.33 -3.21 10.00
C GLY A 84 5.42 -4.56 10.69
N HIS A 85 6.60 -5.15 10.78
CA HIS A 85 6.82 -6.39 11.51
C HIS A 85 6.42 -6.24 12.98
N GLY A 86 6.82 -5.13 13.63
CA GLY A 86 6.39 -4.81 15.00
C GLY A 86 4.87 -4.67 15.14
N PHE A 87 4.22 -3.94 14.23
CA PHE A 87 2.76 -3.79 14.18
C PHE A 87 2.06 -5.15 14.05
N HIS A 88 2.43 -5.96 13.06
CA HIS A 88 1.87 -7.29 12.87
C HIS A 88 2.23 -8.25 14.02
N GLY A 89 3.35 -8.04 14.71
CA GLY A 89 3.74 -8.75 15.92
C GLY A 89 2.70 -8.62 17.04
N ALA A 90 2.10 -7.43 17.20
CA ALA A 90 1.02 -7.20 18.18
C ALA A 90 -0.23 -8.06 17.91
N PHE A 91 -0.45 -8.49 16.66
CA PHE A 91 -1.54 -9.38 16.25
C PHE A 91 -1.11 -10.84 16.09
N ARG A 92 0.07 -11.21 16.60
CA ARG A 92 0.68 -12.56 16.44
C ARG A 92 0.90 -12.96 14.98
N GLN A 93 1.03 -11.98 14.09
CA GLN A 93 1.34 -12.19 12.67
C GLN A 93 2.80 -11.86 12.34
N GLY A 94 3.50 -11.06 13.16
CA GLY A 94 4.93 -10.76 13.08
C GLY A 94 5.83 -11.84 13.70
N GLY A 95 5.48 -13.12 13.48
CA GLY A 95 6.25 -14.25 13.99
C GLY A 95 7.27 -14.77 12.96
N ALA A 96 8.01 -15.81 13.35
CA ALA A 96 8.84 -16.56 12.42
C ALA A 96 8.02 -17.05 11.21
N VAL A 97 8.70 -17.18 10.06
CA VAL A 97 8.10 -17.76 8.85
C VAL A 97 7.53 -19.14 9.19
N ARG A 98 6.29 -19.42 8.79
CA ARG A 98 5.69 -20.72 9.10
C ARG A 98 6.40 -21.78 8.25
N SER A 99 6.59 -22.97 8.79
CA SER A 99 7.21 -24.07 8.05
C SER A 99 6.40 -24.52 6.83
N ASP A 100 5.10 -24.21 6.80
CA ASP A 100 4.17 -24.56 5.72
C ASP A 100 3.92 -23.41 4.73
N GLU A 101 4.64 -22.29 4.87
CA GLU A 101 4.46 -21.09 4.06
C GLU A 101 5.28 -21.19 2.77
N TYR A 102 4.62 -20.98 1.63
CA TYR A 102 5.29 -20.94 0.34
C TYR A 102 6.24 -19.73 0.26
N GLU A 103 7.31 -19.84 -0.52
CA GLU A 103 8.25 -18.72 -0.72
C GLU A 103 7.55 -17.46 -1.25
N VAL A 104 6.52 -17.63 -2.10
CA VAL A 104 5.68 -16.52 -2.59
C VAL A 104 4.91 -15.85 -1.46
N GLU A 105 4.35 -16.62 -0.53
CA GLU A 105 3.65 -16.07 0.65
C GLU A 105 4.63 -15.33 1.56
N ARG A 106 5.81 -15.91 1.81
CA ARG A 106 6.86 -15.30 2.61
C ARG A 106 7.26 -13.93 2.04
N ARG A 107 7.49 -13.85 0.73
CA ARG A 107 7.80 -12.60 0.03
C ARG A 107 6.62 -11.63 0.11
N ALA A 108 5.39 -12.08 -0.16
CA ALA A 108 4.17 -11.28 -0.02
C ALA A 108 4.07 -10.64 1.38
N ARG A 109 4.28 -11.43 2.43
CA ARG A 109 4.22 -10.98 3.82
C ARG A 109 5.34 -10.00 4.16
N ILE A 110 6.59 -10.37 3.92
CA ILE A 110 7.73 -9.56 4.39
C ILE A 110 7.92 -8.32 3.51
N TRP A 111 8.04 -8.52 2.20
CA TRP A 111 8.47 -7.45 1.28
C TRP A 111 7.36 -6.46 0.99
N TRP A 112 6.10 -6.90 1.04
CA TRP A 112 4.97 -6.06 0.69
C TRP A 112 4.15 -5.72 1.91
N VAL A 113 3.59 -6.70 2.61
CA VAL A 113 2.72 -6.41 3.77
C VAL A 113 3.47 -5.68 4.89
N TYR A 114 4.61 -6.19 5.38
CA TYR A 114 5.34 -5.48 6.44
C TYR A 114 5.92 -4.14 5.96
N CYS A 115 6.44 -4.08 4.74
CA CYS A 115 6.95 -2.81 4.21
C CYS A 115 5.85 -1.75 4.09
N TYR A 116 4.68 -2.08 3.54
CA TYR A 116 3.57 -1.13 3.42
C TYR A 116 2.96 -0.77 4.76
N SER A 117 2.63 -1.75 5.60
CA SER A 117 2.09 -1.51 6.94
C SER A 117 3.02 -0.64 7.76
N GLY A 118 4.35 -0.85 7.69
CA GLY A 118 5.29 -0.01 8.42
C GLY A 118 5.39 1.42 7.90
N GLY A 119 5.32 1.61 6.58
CA GLY A 119 5.16 2.94 5.99
C GLY A 119 3.90 3.64 6.52
N PHE A 120 2.77 2.92 6.57
CA PHE A 120 1.52 3.43 7.13
C PHE A 120 1.56 3.70 8.63
N VAL A 121 2.24 2.86 9.42
CA VAL A 121 2.47 3.16 10.85
C VAL A 121 3.24 4.47 10.98
N GLY A 122 4.30 4.66 10.19
CA GLY A 122 5.06 5.91 10.17
C GLY A 122 4.21 7.12 9.84
N THR A 123 3.37 7.05 8.80
CA THR A 123 2.48 8.15 8.42
C THR A 123 1.38 8.41 9.47
N VAL A 124 0.82 7.37 10.09
CA VAL A 124 -0.17 7.52 11.17
C VAL A 124 0.46 8.27 12.34
N LEU A 125 1.70 7.94 12.72
CA LEU A 125 2.38 8.65 13.80
C LEU A 125 2.58 10.13 13.49
N VAL A 126 2.98 10.47 12.26
CA VAL A 126 3.11 11.86 11.82
C VAL A 126 1.75 12.58 11.83
N ASP A 127 0.69 11.94 11.33
CA ASP A 127 -0.65 12.53 11.31
C ASP A 127 -1.23 12.70 12.72
N VAL A 128 -0.90 11.81 13.67
CA VAL A 128 -1.26 11.96 15.09
C VAL A 128 -0.55 13.16 15.70
N VAL A 129 0.74 13.35 15.43
CA VAL A 129 1.48 14.52 15.91
C VAL A 129 0.86 15.80 15.34
N ALA A 130 0.59 15.84 14.03
CA ALA A 130 -0.07 16.98 13.38
C ALA A 130 -1.46 17.26 13.98
N LEU A 131 -2.25 16.22 14.24
CA LEU A 131 -3.56 16.34 14.88
C LEU A 131 -3.45 16.94 16.30
N MET A 132 -2.50 16.47 17.11
CA MET A 132 -2.29 16.99 18.46
C MET A 132 -1.84 18.45 18.45
N SER A 133 -0.94 18.81 17.52
CA SER A 133 -0.50 20.21 17.31
C SER A 133 -1.67 21.11 16.90
N ALA A 134 -2.54 20.65 15.98
CA ALA A 134 -3.72 21.39 15.57
C ALA A 134 -4.74 21.57 16.71
N LEU A 135 -4.91 20.56 17.57
CA LEU A 135 -5.79 20.66 18.73
C LEU A 135 -5.28 21.61 19.81
N ALA A 136 -3.96 21.74 19.94
CA ALA A 136 -3.31 22.64 20.90
C ALA A 136 -3.16 24.08 20.38
N SER A 137 -3.29 24.30 19.07
CA SER A 137 -3.14 25.61 18.44
C SER A 137 -4.32 26.55 18.76
N GLU A 138 -4.00 27.82 19.01
CA GLU A 138 -4.97 28.94 19.13
C GLU A 138 -5.29 29.59 17.77
N SER A 139 -5.01 28.89 16.66
CA SER A 139 -5.36 29.32 15.30
C SER A 139 -6.86 29.56 15.11
N ASN A 140 -7.23 30.17 13.98
CA ASN A 140 -8.61 30.39 13.60
C ASN A 140 -9.40 29.05 13.64
N VAL A 141 -10.60 29.09 14.22
CA VAL A 141 -11.50 27.93 14.40
C VAL A 141 -11.71 27.16 13.10
N GLU A 142 -11.80 27.88 11.97
CA GLU A 142 -12.02 27.26 10.67
C GLU A 142 -10.81 26.45 10.19
N GLU A 143 -9.61 27.03 10.30
CA GLU A 143 -8.34 26.38 9.93
C GLU A 143 -8.10 25.15 10.80
N ARG A 144 -8.23 25.30 12.12
CA ARG A 144 -8.15 24.18 13.06
C ARG A 144 -9.11 23.06 12.71
N SER A 145 -10.38 23.37 12.42
CA SER A 145 -11.39 22.37 12.08
C SER A 145 -11.02 21.60 10.79
N ARG A 146 -10.47 22.31 9.81
CA ARG A 146 -10.01 21.72 8.54
C ARG A 146 -8.88 20.73 8.76
N THR A 147 -7.82 21.15 9.46
CA THR A 147 -6.66 20.30 9.76
C THR A 147 -7.04 19.09 10.61
N VAL A 148 -7.88 19.26 11.63
CA VAL A 148 -8.34 18.14 12.47
C VAL A 148 -9.10 17.11 11.63
N ARG A 149 -10.06 17.56 10.80
CA ARG A 149 -10.81 16.67 9.91
C ARG A 149 -9.89 15.97 8.93
N SER A 150 -8.91 16.69 8.39
CA SER A 150 -7.90 16.19 7.48
C SER A 150 -7.11 15.01 8.06
N CYS A 151 -6.50 15.22 9.23
CA CYS A 151 -5.73 14.19 9.92
C CYS A 151 -6.59 12.98 10.30
N ILE A 152 -7.82 13.19 10.79
CA ILE A 152 -8.72 12.07 11.13
C ILE A 152 -9.02 11.20 9.92
N VAL A 153 -9.38 11.81 8.79
CA VAL A 153 -9.66 11.08 7.54
C VAL A 153 -8.42 10.33 7.08
N ALA A 154 -7.26 10.97 7.08
CA ALA A 154 -6.00 10.33 6.71
C ALA A 154 -5.68 9.13 7.60
N ILE A 155 -5.77 9.27 8.93
CA ILE A 155 -5.55 8.17 9.89
C ILE A 155 -6.54 7.03 9.63
N MET A 156 -7.83 7.32 9.46
CA MET A 156 -8.83 6.28 9.19
C MET A 156 -8.53 5.49 7.91
N ILE A 157 -8.13 6.17 6.84
CA ILE A 157 -7.75 5.54 5.56
C ILE A 157 -6.54 4.62 5.76
N GLN A 158 -5.53 5.04 6.52
CA GLN A 158 -4.31 4.28 6.77
C GLN A 158 -4.57 3.07 7.68
N LEU A 159 -5.33 3.25 8.76
CA LEU A 159 -5.78 2.16 9.63
C LEU A 159 -6.59 1.13 8.84
N TRP A 160 -7.47 1.58 7.94
CA TRP A 160 -8.23 0.69 7.08
C TRP A 160 -7.35 -0.15 6.17
N TYR A 161 -6.30 0.45 5.59
CA TYR A 161 -5.33 -0.30 4.84
C TYR A 161 -4.65 -1.35 5.73
N MET A 162 -4.11 -0.98 6.88
CA MET A 162 -3.45 -1.96 7.76
C MET A 162 -4.39 -3.09 8.22
N LEU A 163 -5.67 -2.82 8.46
CA LEU A 163 -6.68 -3.85 8.76
C LEU A 163 -6.85 -4.86 7.63
N GLY A 164 -6.84 -4.41 6.37
CA GLY A 164 -6.93 -5.33 5.24
C GLY A 164 -5.63 -6.13 5.02
N ASP A 165 -4.48 -5.61 5.43
CA ASP A 165 -3.21 -6.36 5.46
C ASP A 165 -3.24 -7.45 6.53
N LEU A 166 -3.77 -7.14 7.73
CA LEU A 166 -4.04 -8.15 8.76
C LEU A 166 -4.96 -9.25 8.23
N ASN A 167 -6.01 -8.87 7.49
CA ASN A 167 -6.93 -9.82 6.88
C ASN A 167 -6.25 -10.67 5.79
N LEU A 168 -5.40 -10.08 4.95
CA LEU A 168 -4.65 -10.81 3.91
C LEU A 168 -3.79 -11.90 4.55
N LEU A 169 -2.99 -11.57 5.57
CA LEU A 169 -2.17 -12.56 6.27
C LEU A 169 -3.02 -13.62 6.97
N PHE A 170 -4.17 -13.24 7.51
CA PHE A 170 -5.11 -14.20 8.08
C PHE A 170 -5.64 -15.17 7.01
N MET A 171 -6.03 -14.69 5.82
CA MET A 171 -6.48 -15.54 4.72
C MET A 171 -5.38 -16.46 4.17
N MET A 172 -4.14 -15.97 4.07
CA MET A 172 -2.96 -16.79 3.74
C MET A 172 -2.75 -17.90 4.77
N SER A 173 -2.89 -17.58 6.06
CA SER A 173 -2.75 -18.61 7.12
C SER A 173 -3.85 -19.67 7.08
N ARG A 174 -5.04 -19.30 6.60
CA ARG A 174 -6.16 -20.22 6.37
C ARG A 174 -6.07 -20.98 5.05
N LYS A 175 -5.09 -20.68 4.19
CA LYS A 175 -4.97 -21.24 2.83
C LYS A 175 -6.26 -21.07 2.02
N ASP A 176 -6.93 -19.93 2.20
CA ASP A 176 -8.15 -19.59 1.46
C ASP A 176 -7.80 -18.81 0.19
N THR A 177 -7.63 -19.52 -0.93
CA THR A 177 -7.24 -18.93 -2.22
C THR A 177 -8.15 -17.78 -2.63
N VAL A 178 -9.47 -17.95 -2.53
CA VAL A 178 -10.44 -16.97 -3.03
C VAL A 178 -10.36 -15.68 -2.23
N LEU A 179 -10.39 -15.78 -0.90
CA LEU A 179 -10.36 -14.60 -0.04
C LEU A 179 -8.95 -13.95 0.02
N MET A 180 -7.89 -14.74 -0.12
CA MET A 180 -6.53 -14.24 -0.28
C MET A 180 -6.41 -13.42 -1.57
N HIS A 181 -6.86 -13.96 -2.71
CA HIS A 181 -6.83 -13.24 -3.99
C HIS A 181 -7.64 -11.95 -3.93
N ALA A 182 -8.85 -12.01 -3.39
CA ALA A 182 -9.67 -10.82 -3.20
C ALA A 182 -9.00 -9.76 -2.31
N SER A 183 -8.35 -10.20 -1.22
CA SER A 183 -7.61 -9.30 -0.33
C SER A 183 -6.39 -8.68 -1.05
N ALA A 184 -5.63 -9.47 -1.81
CA ALA A 184 -4.50 -8.98 -2.60
C ALA A 184 -4.95 -7.98 -3.67
N ILE A 185 -6.04 -8.26 -4.39
CA ILE A 185 -6.68 -7.34 -5.34
C ILE A 185 -7.04 -6.04 -4.63
N SER A 186 -7.69 -6.12 -3.46
CA SER A 186 -8.03 -4.96 -2.62
C SER A 186 -6.82 -4.04 -2.40
N ARG A 187 -5.64 -4.59 -2.07
CA ARG A 187 -4.43 -3.77 -1.82
C ARG A 187 -3.95 -3.03 -3.07
N VAL A 188 -3.87 -3.75 -4.19
CA VAL A 188 -3.47 -3.16 -5.47
C VAL A 188 -4.46 -2.07 -5.89
N THR A 189 -5.75 -2.34 -5.75
CA THR A 189 -6.80 -1.37 -6.08
C THR A 189 -6.79 -0.15 -5.18
N PHE A 190 -6.47 -0.31 -3.88
CA PHE A 190 -6.29 0.82 -2.97
C PHE A 190 -5.15 1.72 -3.44
N GLY A 191 -4.00 1.13 -3.77
CA GLY A 191 -2.86 1.86 -4.34
C GLY A 191 -3.22 2.65 -5.60
N ALA A 192 -3.92 2.01 -6.53
CA ALA A 192 -4.37 2.65 -7.76
C ALA A 192 -5.39 3.77 -7.51
N ALA A 193 -6.39 3.54 -6.65
CA ALA A 193 -7.37 4.55 -6.26
C ALA A 193 -6.68 5.79 -5.67
N PHE A 194 -5.71 5.56 -4.79
CA PHE A 194 -4.97 6.62 -4.12
C PHE A 194 -4.04 7.38 -5.09
N LEU A 195 -3.46 6.70 -6.09
CA LEU A 195 -2.72 7.39 -7.16
C LEU A 195 -3.63 8.24 -8.05
N VAL A 196 -4.78 7.72 -8.46
CA VAL A 196 -5.74 8.47 -9.31
C VAL A 196 -6.25 9.69 -8.54
N ALA A 197 -6.64 9.49 -7.29
CA ALA A 197 -6.97 10.54 -6.34
C ALA A 197 -5.90 11.64 -6.29
N PHE A 198 -4.64 11.21 -6.20
CA PHE A 198 -3.50 12.10 -6.11
C PHE A 198 -3.29 12.92 -7.40
N VAL A 199 -3.36 12.27 -8.56
CA VAL A 199 -3.25 12.93 -9.86
C VAL A 199 -4.40 13.92 -10.08
N ILE A 200 -5.64 13.54 -9.76
CA ILE A 200 -6.80 14.43 -9.89
C ILE A 200 -6.61 15.66 -8.99
N GLY A 201 -6.21 15.46 -7.74
CA GLY A 201 -5.93 16.54 -6.80
C GLY A 201 -4.88 17.52 -7.31
N LEU A 202 -3.76 17.01 -7.85
CA LEU A 202 -2.72 17.81 -8.51
C LEU A 202 -3.25 18.65 -9.68
N LEU A 203 -4.19 18.13 -10.46
CA LEU A 203 -4.74 18.80 -11.64
C LEU A 203 -5.82 19.84 -11.28
N THR A 204 -6.27 19.92 -10.03
CA THR A 204 -7.22 20.95 -9.61
C THR A 204 -6.55 22.33 -9.47
N PRO A 205 -7.28 23.44 -9.63
CA PRO A 205 -6.73 24.78 -9.42
C PRO A 205 -6.10 24.97 -8.02
N ALA A 206 -6.72 24.38 -6.98
CA ALA A 206 -6.19 24.45 -5.61
C ALA A 206 -4.89 23.66 -5.43
N GLY A 207 -4.79 22.49 -6.07
CA GLY A 207 -3.57 21.69 -6.10
C GLY A 207 -2.43 22.39 -6.85
N GLN A 208 -2.72 22.95 -8.02
CA GLN A 208 -1.76 23.73 -8.80
C GLN A 208 -1.28 24.98 -8.04
N ALA A 209 -2.19 25.73 -7.42
CA ALA A 209 -1.85 26.89 -6.61
C ALA A 209 -0.95 26.52 -5.43
N THR A 210 -1.24 25.41 -4.73
CA THR A 210 -0.40 24.92 -3.64
C THR A 210 1.00 24.51 -4.12
N PHE A 211 1.09 23.86 -5.28
CA PHE A 211 2.38 23.47 -5.84
C PHE A 211 3.20 24.67 -6.34
N HIS A 212 2.57 25.65 -6.98
CA HIS A 212 3.20 26.91 -7.37
C HIS A 212 3.77 27.64 -6.15
N HIS A 213 2.98 27.72 -5.08
CA HIS A 213 3.40 28.32 -3.80
C HIS A 213 4.64 27.63 -3.22
N TRP A 214 4.72 26.30 -3.27
CA TRP A 214 5.92 25.55 -2.87
C TRP A 214 7.13 25.81 -3.77
N ALA A 215 6.91 25.96 -5.07
CA ALA A 215 7.98 26.12 -6.05
C ALA A 215 8.59 27.52 -6.05
N GLU A 216 7.76 28.55 -5.91
CA GLU A 216 8.16 29.95 -5.95
C GLU A 216 8.79 30.40 -4.62
N GLY A 217 8.52 29.67 -3.53
CA GLY A 217 9.07 29.96 -2.21
C GLY A 217 8.65 31.35 -1.70
N GLU A 218 7.59 31.92 -2.27
CA GLU A 218 7.10 33.24 -1.91
C GLU A 218 6.58 33.19 -0.47
N PRO A 219 7.16 33.99 0.44
CA PRO A 219 6.55 34.20 1.74
C PRO A 219 5.26 34.97 1.51
N ASP A 220 4.11 34.38 1.88
CA ASP A 220 2.80 35.01 1.72
C ASP A 220 2.83 36.46 2.21
N SER A 221 2.81 37.40 1.27
CA SER A 221 2.62 38.80 1.56
C SER A 221 1.20 38.98 2.08
N GLU A 222 1.11 39.45 3.32
CA GLU A 222 -0.08 39.85 4.09
C GLU A 222 -0.63 38.88 5.16
N ALA A 223 -0.27 37.58 5.17
CA ALA A 223 -0.66 36.67 6.27
C ALA A 223 0.46 35.78 6.85
N GLY A 224 1.69 35.86 6.32
CA GLY A 224 2.89 35.61 7.13
C GLY A 224 3.34 34.17 7.35
N GLY A 225 3.62 33.43 6.27
CA GLY A 225 4.58 32.33 6.34
C GLY A 225 4.63 31.48 5.06
N PRO A 226 5.79 30.90 4.71
CA PRO A 226 5.81 29.79 3.77
C PRO A 226 4.91 28.66 4.31
N PRO A 227 4.30 27.84 3.44
CA PRO A 227 3.47 26.75 3.91
C PRO A 227 4.34 25.83 4.78
N PRO A 228 3.77 25.22 5.84
CA PRO A 228 4.56 24.45 6.79
C PRO A 228 5.41 23.43 6.03
N ARG A 229 6.73 23.42 6.25
CA ARG A 229 7.63 22.42 5.64
C ARG A 229 7.13 20.99 5.86
N GLU A 230 6.41 20.79 6.96
CA GLU A 230 5.72 19.56 7.34
C GLU A 230 4.70 19.10 6.29
N THR A 231 3.90 20.01 5.72
CA THR A 231 2.90 19.75 4.66
C THR A 231 3.56 19.26 3.37
N ALA A 232 4.68 19.86 2.97
CA ALA A 232 5.42 19.41 1.79
C ALA A 232 6.06 18.02 2.02
N ILE A 233 6.59 17.77 3.22
CA ILE A 233 7.18 16.48 3.58
C ILE A 233 6.12 15.37 3.60
N THR A 234 4.97 15.58 4.24
CA THR A 234 3.88 14.59 4.27
C THR A 234 3.35 14.29 2.87
N TRP A 235 3.22 15.33 2.04
CA TRP A 235 2.86 15.17 0.63
C TRP A 235 3.88 14.33 -0.14
N MET A 236 5.17 14.60 0.00
CA MET A 236 6.25 13.83 -0.64
C MET A 236 6.25 12.36 -0.19
N ILE A 237 6.07 12.11 1.11
CA ILE A 237 5.96 10.75 1.66
C ILE A 237 4.77 10.03 1.02
N ARG A 238 3.60 10.68 0.97
CA ARG A 238 2.38 10.12 0.38
C ARG A 238 2.56 9.85 -1.12
N LEU A 239 3.24 10.73 -1.87
CA LEU A 239 3.56 10.52 -3.28
C LEU A 239 4.45 9.30 -3.49
N VAL A 240 5.58 9.24 -2.76
CA VAL A 240 6.52 8.11 -2.86
C VAL A 240 5.79 6.81 -2.54
N PHE A 241 4.92 6.84 -1.53
CA PHE A 241 4.09 5.72 -1.14
C PHE A 241 3.07 5.33 -2.24
N CYS A 242 2.38 6.28 -2.88
CA CYS A 242 1.51 6.04 -4.03
C CYS A 242 2.27 5.35 -5.17
N LEU A 243 3.45 5.86 -5.51
CA LEU A 243 4.28 5.29 -6.58
C LEU A 243 4.73 3.88 -6.21
N PHE A 244 5.17 3.67 -4.97
CA PHE A 244 5.56 2.36 -4.47
C PHE A 244 4.38 1.39 -4.46
N MET A 245 3.15 1.85 -4.19
CA MET A 245 1.94 1.03 -4.25
C MET A 245 1.59 0.54 -5.66
N VAL A 246 1.91 1.29 -6.72
CA VAL A 246 1.77 0.78 -8.10
C VAL A 246 2.67 -0.42 -8.32
N VAL A 247 3.88 -0.36 -7.74
CA VAL A 247 4.85 -1.44 -7.81
C VAL A 247 4.39 -2.69 -7.06
N ALA A 248 3.49 -2.54 -6.06
CA ALA A 248 2.86 -3.66 -5.35
C ALA A 248 2.16 -4.65 -6.29
N TYR A 249 1.68 -4.18 -7.45
CA TYR A 249 1.11 -5.06 -8.48
C TYR A 249 2.08 -6.19 -8.84
N LEU A 250 3.37 -5.89 -8.97
CA LEU A 250 4.41 -6.89 -9.26
C LEU A 250 4.55 -7.89 -8.11
N GLY A 251 4.48 -7.40 -6.88
CA GLY A 251 4.57 -8.19 -5.66
C GLY A 251 3.41 -9.16 -5.41
N TYR A 252 2.19 -8.69 -5.66
CA TYR A 252 0.97 -9.48 -5.44
C TYR A 252 0.60 -10.37 -6.62
N THR A 253 1.15 -10.13 -7.83
CA THR A 253 0.87 -10.98 -9.00
C THR A 253 1.22 -12.45 -8.76
N PRO A 254 2.41 -12.82 -8.23
CA PRO A 254 2.71 -14.20 -7.85
C PRO A 254 1.71 -14.80 -6.86
N LEU A 255 1.22 -14.01 -5.91
CA LEU A 255 0.22 -14.46 -4.93
C LEU A 255 -1.12 -14.80 -5.60
N LEU A 256 -1.49 -14.07 -6.66
CA LEU A 256 -2.68 -14.37 -7.47
C LEU A 256 -2.55 -15.62 -8.34
N GLN A 257 -1.33 -16.11 -8.53
CA GLN A 257 -1.07 -17.37 -9.23
C GLN A 257 -1.06 -18.57 -8.28
N LEU A 258 -0.99 -18.32 -6.97
CA LEU A 258 -1.01 -19.37 -5.95
C LEU A 258 -2.44 -19.91 -5.77
N ASP A 259 -2.61 -21.22 -5.92
CA ASP A 259 -3.84 -21.96 -5.66
C ASP A 259 -3.53 -23.07 -4.65
N TYR A 260 -4.32 -23.14 -3.57
CA TYR A 260 -4.15 -24.17 -2.55
C TYR A 260 -4.99 -25.42 -2.84
N SER A 261 -5.86 -25.39 -3.86
CA SER A 261 -6.64 -26.55 -4.26
C SER A 261 -5.80 -27.49 -5.14
N GLU A 262 -5.56 -28.71 -4.64
CA GLU A 262 -4.63 -29.71 -5.20
C GLU A 262 -5.01 -30.30 -6.59
N ALA A 263 -5.88 -29.64 -7.38
CA ALA A 263 -6.29 -30.13 -8.69
C ALA A 263 -5.35 -29.62 -9.80
N GLU A 264 -4.25 -30.34 -10.05
CA GLU A 264 -3.14 -29.98 -10.95
C GLU A 264 -3.51 -29.37 -12.33
N PRO A 265 -4.51 -29.86 -13.09
CA PRO A 265 -4.89 -29.23 -14.36
C PRO A 265 -5.87 -28.05 -14.21
N LEU A 266 -6.60 -27.95 -13.10
CA LEU A 266 -7.50 -26.81 -12.83
C LEU A 266 -6.76 -25.61 -12.23
N ALA A 267 -5.62 -25.84 -11.57
CA ALA A 267 -4.80 -24.81 -10.94
C ALA A 267 -4.26 -23.77 -11.95
N GLN A 268 -3.79 -24.20 -13.13
CA GLN A 268 -3.36 -23.25 -14.18
C GLN A 268 -4.51 -22.39 -14.70
N ALA A 269 -5.70 -22.98 -14.87
CA ALA A 269 -6.89 -22.24 -15.28
C ALA A 269 -7.42 -21.30 -14.17
N ALA A 270 -7.16 -21.61 -12.91
CA ALA A 270 -7.48 -20.76 -11.76
C ALA A 270 -6.51 -19.57 -11.65
N ALA A 271 -5.21 -19.79 -11.84
CA ALA A 271 -4.18 -18.74 -11.85
C ALA A 271 -4.43 -17.69 -12.95
N HIS A 272 -4.75 -18.14 -14.17
CA HIS A 272 -5.14 -17.23 -15.26
C HIS A 272 -6.40 -16.41 -14.93
N ARG A 273 -7.36 -17.02 -14.23
CA ARG A 273 -8.58 -16.35 -13.77
C ARG A 273 -8.30 -15.31 -12.68
N GLY A 274 -7.42 -15.58 -11.72
CA GLY A 274 -7.04 -14.63 -10.67
C GLY A 274 -6.45 -13.34 -11.24
N VAL A 275 -5.49 -13.46 -12.15
CA VAL A 275 -4.86 -12.30 -12.83
C VAL A 275 -5.88 -11.55 -13.70
N TRP A 276 -6.76 -12.26 -14.41
CA TRP A 276 -7.85 -11.63 -15.17
C TRP A 276 -8.79 -10.82 -14.27
N LYS A 277 -9.23 -11.40 -13.15
CA LYS A 277 -10.08 -10.72 -12.16
C LYS A 277 -9.42 -9.45 -11.62
N LEU A 278 -8.12 -9.50 -11.30
CA LEU A 278 -7.37 -8.31 -10.90
C LEU A 278 -7.41 -7.23 -11.98
N LYS A 279 -7.12 -7.58 -13.24
CA LYS A 279 -7.12 -6.62 -14.36
C LYS A 279 -8.50 -5.96 -14.53
N VAL A 280 -9.58 -6.75 -14.50
CA VAL A 280 -10.95 -6.23 -14.60
C VAL A 280 -11.26 -5.29 -13.43
N ALA A 281 -11.00 -5.71 -12.19
CA ALA A 281 -11.24 -4.90 -11.00
C ALA A 281 -10.43 -3.59 -11.02
N LEU A 282 -9.17 -3.65 -11.45
CA LEU A 282 -8.30 -2.49 -11.57
C LEU A 282 -8.81 -1.51 -12.63
N VAL A 283 -9.09 -1.98 -13.85
CA VAL A 283 -9.57 -1.13 -14.94
C VAL A 283 -10.92 -0.51 -14.58
N ALA A 284 -11.88 -1.33 -14.11
CA ALA A 284 -13.20 -0.85 -13.73
C ALA A 284 -13.12 0.19 -12.61
N GLY A 285 -12.33 -0.08 -11.57
CA GLY A 285 -12.19 0.84 -10.44
C GLY A 285 -11.47 2.13 -10.78
N VAL A 286 -10.40 2.10 -11.61
CA VAL A 286 -9.74 3.31 -12.11
C VAL A 286 -10.71 4.17 -12.91
N VAL A 287 -11.51 3.56 -13.79
CA VAL A 287 -12.54 4.27 -14.57
C VAL A 287 -13.57 4.91 -13.65
N VAL A 288 -14.02 4.20 -12.60
CA VAL A 288 -14.97 4.76 -11.62
C VAL A 288 -14.38 5.93 -10.85
N VAL A 289 -13.17 5.80 -10.28
CA VAL A 289 -12.55 6.91 -9.53
C VAL A 289 -12.30 8.11 -10.43
N ALA A 290 -11.88 7.89 -11.68
CA ALA A 290 -11.69 8.98 -12.64
C ALA A 290 -13.02 9.67 -12.99
N ALA A 291 -14.08 8.89 -13.23
CA ALA A 291 -15.40 9.42 -13.52
C ALA A 291 -15.98 10.17 -12.31
N GLU A 292 -15.86 9.62 -11.10
CA GLU A 292 -16.24 10.27 -9.85
C GLU A 292 -15.49 11.58 -9.67
N GLY A 293 -14.15 11.58 -9.74
CA GLY A 293 -13.37 12.80 -9.57
C GLY A 293 -13.67 13.87 -10.62
N PHE A 294 -13.91 13.48 -11.89
CA PHE A 294 -14.35 14.40 -12.92
C PHE A 294 -15.74 14.98 -12.63
N MET A 295 -16.70 14.15 -12.22
CA MET A 295 -18.05 14.61 -11.88
C MET A 295 -18.04 15.51 -10.64
N PHE A 296 -17.24 15.18 -9.61
CA PHE A 296 -17.08 16.01 -8.42
C PHE A 296 -16.49 17.37 -8.72
N SER A 297 -15.60 17.49 -9.71
CA SER A 297 -15.11 18.80 -10.16
C SER A 297 -16.23 19.73 -10.67
N ARG A 298 -17.41 19.18 -10.99
CA ARG A 298 -18.59 19.91 -11.48
C ARG A 298 -19.71 20.04 -10.45
N GLY A 299 -19.52 19.53 -9.23
CA GLY A 299 -20.47 19.60 -8.12
C GLY A 299 -20.95 18.22 -7.64
N PRO A 300 -20.98 17.97 -6.32
CA PRO A 300 -21.32 16.67 -5.76
C PRO A 300 -22.81 16.34 -5.94
N GLY A 301 -23.11 15.21 -6.58
CA GLY A 301 -24.44 14.63 -6.59
C GLY A 301 -24.55 13.46 -5.60
N LEU A 302 -25.48 13.52 -4.63
CA LEU A 302 -25.75 12.42 -3.68
C LEU A 302 -26.02 11.07 -4.36
N TYR A 303 -26.53 11.09 -5.61
CA TYR A 303 -26.76 9.88 -6.40
C TYR A 303 -25.48 9.08 -6.67
N MET A 304 -24.29 9.69 -6.60
CA MET A 304 -23.02 8.98 -6.82
C MET A 304 -22.70 8.02 -5.67
N LEU A 305 -22.97 8.41 -4.42
CA LEU A 305 -22.85 7.52 -3.27
C LEU A 305 -23.80 6.32 -3.39
N ALA A 306 -25.01 6.55 -3.91
CA ALA A 306 -25.98 5.49 -4.15
C ALA A 306 -25.57 4.54 -5.28
N ALA A 307 -24.70 4.97 -6.22
CA ALA A 307 -24.22 4.15 -7.34
C ALA A 307 -23.13 3.15 -6.93
N GLN A 308 -22.35 3.43 -5.88
CA GLN A 308 -21.22 2.61 -5.47
C GLN A 308 -21.59 1.15 -5.12
N PRO A 309 -22.67 0.85 -4.39
CA PRO A 309 -23.11 -0.53 -4.17
C PRO A 309 -23.43 -1.29 -5.47
N PHE A 310 -24.08 -0.64 -6.44
CA PHE A 310 -24.38 -1.25 -7.74
C PHE A 310 -23.12 -1.51 -8.56
N PHE A 311 -22.14 -0.63 -8.49
CA PHE A 311 -20.84 -0.85 -9.12
C PHE A 311 -20.10 -2.05 -8.54
N VAL A 312 -20.09 -2.18 -7.19
CA VAL A 312 -19.50 -3.34 -6.53
C VAL A 312 -20.20 -4.62 -6.96
N LEU A 313 -21.54 -4.62 -7.01
CA LEU A 313 -22.32 -5.77 -7.46
C LEU A 313 -22.07 -6.12 -8.94
N GLY A 314 -22.02 -5.11 -9.82
CA GLY A 314 -21.75 -5.30 -11.24
C GLY A 314 -20.36 -5.87 -11.49
N THR A 315 -19.35 -5.33 -10.82
CA THR A 315 -17.97 -5.83 -10.94
C THR A 315 -17.83 -7.22 -10.31
N ALA A 316 -18.49 -7.50 -9.18
CA ALA A 316 -18.56 -8.83 -8.60
C ALA A 316 -19.18 -9.85 -9.55
N TYR A 317 -20.27 -9.47 -10.24
CA TYR A 317 -20.92 -10.30 -11.24
C TYR A 317 -19.98 -10.61 -12.42
N LEU A 318 -19.23 -9.61 -12.90
CA LEU A 318 -18.24 -9.77 -13.97
C LEU A 318 -17.05 -10.64 -13.54
N MET A 319 -16.57 -10.51 -12.30
CA MET A 319 -15.47 -11.31 -11.75
C MET A 319 -15.85 -12.79 -11.57
N GLU A 320 -17.14 -13.12 -11.52
CA GLU A 320 -17.62 -14.46 -11.17
C GLU A 320 -18.38 -15.18 -12.30
N ASP A 321 -18.20 -14.72 -13.54
CA ASP A 321 -18.85 -15.30 -14.73
C ASP A 321 -20.37 -15.45 -14.54
N GLY A 322 -20.99 -14.50 -13.83
CA GLY A 322 -22.41 -14.49 -13.50
C GLY A 322 -22.87 -15.46 -12.40
N LYS A 323 -21.98 -16.22 -11.77
CA LYS A 323 -22.31 -17.13 -10.66
C LYS A 323 -22.03 -16.49 -9.30
N LEU A 324 -23.02 -15.75 -8.78
CA LEU A 324 -22.94 -15.13 -7.46
C LEU A 324 -23.22 -16.14 -6.35
N SER A 325 -22.24 -16.37 -5.49
CA SER A 325 -22.44 -16.96 -4.16
C SER A 325 -22.19 -15.92 -3.08
N GLY A 326 -22.81 -16.06 -1.90
CA GLY A 326 -22.62 -15.10 -0.81
C GLY A 326 -21.15 -14.87 -0.44
N ARG A 327 -20.34 -15.94 -0.43
CA ARG A 327 -18.89 -15.87 -0.18
C ARG A 327 -18.15 -15.08 -1.27
N ARG A 328 -18.52 -15.26 -2.53
CA ARG A 328 -17.90 -14.55 -3.67
C ARG A 328 -18.32 -13.08 -3.75
N LEU A 329 -19.56 -12.78 -3.38
CA LEU A 329 -20.06 -11.42 -3.25
C LEU A 329 -19.33 -10.67 -2.14
N LEU A 330 -19.12 -11.32 -0.99
CA LEU A 330 -18.32 -10.79 0.10
C LEU A 330 -16.85 -10.56 -0.32
N ALA A 331 -16.25 -11.52 -1.03
CA ALA A 331 -14.90 -11.40 -1.56
C ALA A 331 -14.76 -10.19 -2.52
N SER A 332 -15.70 -10.06 -3.44
CA SER A 332 -15.72 -8.95 -4.41
C SER A 332 -15.97 -7.60 -3.75
N PHE A 333 -16.82 -7.57 -2.72
CA PHE A 333 -17.01 -6.38 -1.88
C PHE A 333 -15.69 -5.97 -1.24
N PHE A 334 -14.96 -6.88 -0.58
CA PHE A 334 -13.66 -6.57 0.01
C PHE A 334 -12.61 -6.13 -1.03
N ALA A 335 -12.62 -6.73 -2.23
CA ALA A 335 -11.73 -6.36 -3.33
C ALA A 335 -11.97 -4.93 -3.82
N LEU A 336 -13.21 -4.43 -3.80
CA LEU A 336 -13.59 -3.13 -4.36
C LEU A 336 -13.84 -2.05 -3.31
N LEU A 337 -13.95 -2.44 -2.05
CA LEU A 337 -14.17 -1.54 -0.93
C LEU A 337 -13.18 -0.37 -0.86
N PRO A 338 -11.89 -0.51 -1.22
CA PRO A 338 -10.99 0.64 -1.35
C PRO A 338 -11.50 1.72 -2.30
N PHE A 339 -12.03 1.35 -3.47
CA PHE A 339 -12.58 2.31 -4.42
C PHE A 339 -13.84 2.98 -3.87
N VAL A 340 -14.70 2.23 -3.19
CA VAL A 340 -15.89 2.77 -2.52
C VAL A 340 -15.48 3.77 -1.45
N LEU A 341 -14.52 3.43 -0.59
CA LEU A 341 -14.07 4.30 0.50
C LEU A 341 -13.36 5.56 -0.01
N VAL A 342 -12.42 5.41 -0.95
CA VAL A 342 -11.71 6.54 -1.55
C VAL A 342 -12.69 7.42 -2.33
N GLY A 343 -13.54 6.82 -3.17
CA GLY A 343 -14.58 7.53 -3.92
C GLY A 343 -15.58 8.24 -3.03
N SER A 344 -16.05 7.59 -1.96
CA SER A 344 -16.91 8.21 -0.93
C SER A 344 -16.20 9.34 -0.18
N GLY A 345 -14.89 9.18 0.08
CA GLY A 345 -14.06 10.24 0.64
C GLY A 345 -13.99 11.46 -0.28
N PHE A 346 -13.75 11.25 -1.58
CA PHE A 346 -13.85 12.33 -2.58
C PHE A 346 -15.25 12.92 -2.64
N ALA A 347 -16.27 12.10 -2.48
CA ALA A 347 -17.64 12.58 -2.51
C ALA A 347 -18.00 13.49 -1.35
N ALA A 348 -17.53 13.13 -0.14
CA ALA A 348 -17.79 13.89 1.07
C ALA A 348 -16.90 15.13 1.18
N CYS A 349 -15.65 15.05 0.74
CA CYS A 349 -14.64 16.10 0.92
C CYS A 349 -14.37 16.92 -0.34
N GLY A 350 -14.84 16.49 -1.51
CA GLY A 350 -14.62 17.17 -2.79
C GLY A 350 -13.13 17.34 -3.15
N PRO A 351 -12.77 18.41 -3.89
CA PRO A 351 -11.38 18.79 -4.12
C PRO A 351 -10.60 19.04 -2.83
N ALA A 352 -11.26 19.36 -1.71
CA ALA A 352 -10.60 19.53 -0.43
C ALA A 352 -10.08 18.21 0.15
N LEU A 353 -10.48 17.03 -0.38
CA LEU A 353 -9.77 15.79 -0.07
C LEU A 353 -8.30 15.88 -0.48
N TRP A 354 -7.99 16.60 -1.55
CA TRP A 354 -6.61 16.84 -1.95
C TRP A 354 -5.87 17.72 -0.95
N GLU A 355 -6.48 18.81 -0.49
CA GLU A 355 -5.93 19.65 0.58
C GLU A 355 -5.70 18.81 1.84
N ILE A 356 -6.67 17.95 2.18
CA ILE A 356 -6.60 17.01 3.29
C ILE A 356 -5.43 16.02 3.12
N LEU A 357 -5.30 15.43 1.94
CA LEU A 357 -4.21 14.51 1.59
C LEU A 357 -2.86 15.23 1.38
N ALA A 358 -2.84 16.55 1.25
CA ALA A 358 -1.64 17.36 1.29
C ALA A 358 -1.31 17.83 2.72
N GLY A 359 -2.23 17.74 3.68
CA GLY A 359 -2.03 18.22 5.06
C GLY A 359 -2.43 19.68 5.29
N LYS A 360 -3.37 20.20 4.50
CA LYS A 360 -4.13 21.45 4.74
C LYS A 360 -5.55 21.14 5.23
#